data_AF-A0A960D047-F1
#
_entry.id   AF-A0A960D047-F1
#
_cell.length_a   1.000
_cell.length_b   1.000
_cell.length_c   1.000
_cell.angle_alpha   90.00
_cell.angle_beta   90.00
_cell.angle_gamma   90.00
#
_symmetry.space_group_name_H-M   'P 1'
#
loop_
_entity.id
_entity.type
_entity.pdbx_description
1 polymer ?
#
loop_
_entity_poly.entity_id
_entity_poly.type
_entity_poly.pdbx_seq_one_letter_code
_entity_poly.pdbx_strand_id
1 'polypeptide(L)'
;MDRRSSVTGTAHLVLEDGRIFTGTEYGAVGETLGEAVFSTGMSGYQETLTDPSYHRQIVVATAPQIGNTGWNHEDAESRGDRIWVAGYAVRDPSPRASNWRATGTLEDELRRQRIVGIAGIDTRAVVRHLRDRGSMKAGVFSGAALADADELLRRVRSQPSMLGADLAGEVSTSETYLVEPEGPHRFTVVALDLGIKTNTPRNFALRGIRTHVLPSS
;
A
#
# COMPACT_ATOMS: atom_id res chain seq x y z
N MET A 1 5.82 21.13 -29.66
CA MET A 1 5.13 21.26 -28.37
C MET A 1 5.96 20.49 -27.36
N ASP A 2 6.69 21.26 -26.55
CA ASP A 2 7.89 20.86 -25.84
C ASP A 2 7.57 19.95 -24.65
N ARG A 3 8.10 18.71 -24.67
CA ARG A 3 7.93 17.75 -23.57
C ARG A 3 8.86 18.20 -22.43
N ARG A 4 8.31 18.86 -21.42
CA ARG A 4 8.97 18.94 -20.12
C ARG A 4 9.03 17.53 -19.53
N SER A 5 10.10 16.78 -19.81
CA SER A 5 10.55 15.72 -18.91
C SER A 5 10.81 16.40 -17.58
N SER A 6 9.91 16.24 -16.61
CA SER A 6 10.30 16.43 -15.21
C SER A 6 11.45 15.46 -14.98
N VAL A 7 12.63 15.98 -14.65
CA VAL A 7 13.73 15.14 -14.20
C VAL A 7 13.24 14.44 -12.95
N THR A 8 12.89 13.15 -13.05
CA THR A 8 12.52 12.33 -11.91
C THR A 8 13.80 11.96 -11.18
N GLY A 9 13.86 12.19 -9.87
CA GLY A 9 15.03 11.84 -9.08
C GLY A 9 15.23 10.33 -9.01
N THR A 10 16.44 9.90 -8.65
CA THR A 10 16.76 8.48 -8.48
C THR A 10 16.14 7.96 -7.19
N ALA A 11 15.68 6.70 -7.22
CA ALA A 11 15.24 5.98 -6.04
C ALA A 11 15.87 4.58 -5.97
N HIS A 12 16.05 4.08 -4.76
CA HIS A 12 16.52 2.73 -4.48
C HIS A 12 15.52 1.94 -3.64
N LEU A 13 15.16 0.74 -4.10
CA LEU A 13 14.58 -0.30 -3.26
C LEU A 13 15.71 -1.20 -2.77
N VAL A 14 15.92 -1.27 -1.47
CA VAL A 14 16.97 -2.05 -0.83
C VAL A 14 16.33 -3.18 -0.03
N LEU A 15 16.81 -4.41 -0.22
CA LEU A 15 16.38 -5.59 0.53
C LEU A 15 17.42 -5.96 1.59
N GLU A 16 17.00 -6.61 2.68
CA GLU A 16 17.89 -6.94 3.82
C GLU A 16 19.05 -7.88 3.49
N ASP A 17 18.96 -8.59 2.37
CA ASP A 17 20.03 -9.45 1.85
C ASP A 17 21.07 -8.68 1.03
N GLY A 18 20.90 -7.36 0.88
CA GLY A 18 21.82 -6.46 0.18
C GLY A 18 21.47 -6.22 -1.28
N ARG A 19 20.39 -6.79 -1.83
CA ARG A 19 19.96 -6.47 -3.19
C ARG A 19 19.41 -5.05 -3.28
N ILE A 20 19.86 -4.32 -4.31
CA ILE A 20 19.40 -2.96 -4.59
C ILE A 20 18.82 -2.90 -5.98
N PHE A 21 17.60 -2.36 -6.09
CA PHE A 21 16.93 -2.08 -7.35
C PHE A 21 16.87 -0.57 -7.54
N THR A 22 17.49 -0.10 -8.61
CA THR A 22 17.52 1.32 -8.97
C THR A 22 16.37 1.64 -9.91
N GLY A 23 15.65 2.69 -9.56
CA GLY A 23 14.52 3.21 -10.31
C GLY A 23 14.43 4.72 -10.17
N THR A 24 13.23 5.24 -10.38
CA THR A 24 12.92 6.66 -10.23
C THR A 24 11.95 6.88 -9.07
N GLU A 25 11.97 8.09 -8.53
CA GLU A 25 10.98 8.57 -7.57
C GLU A 25 9.55 8.31 -8.05
N TYR A 26 8.69 7.88 -7.13
CA TYR A 26 7.26 7.73 -7.35
C TYR A 26 6.49 8.02 -6.07
N GLY A 27 5.52 8.92 -6.11
CA GLY A 27 4.86 9.39 -4.89
C GLY A 27 5.69 10.40 -4.12
N ALA A 28 5.75 10.27 -2.79
CA ALA A 28 6.52 11.14 -1.92
C ALA A 28 8.04 10.86 -2.00
N VAL A 29 8.86 11.90 -1.89
CA VAL A 29 10.32 11.80 -1.86
C VAL A 29 10.78 11.66 -0.40
N GLY A 30 11.69 10.72 -0.14
CA GLY A 30 12.24 10.49 1.20
C GLY A 30 12.58 9.03 1.46
N GLU A 31 12.31 8.60 2.68
CA GLU A 31 12.60 7.25 3.17
C GLU A 31 11.31 6.58 3.66
N THR A 32 11.14 5.30 3.32
CA THR A 32 10.21 4.41 4.03
C THR A 32 10.86 3.06 4.25
N LEU A 33 10.43 2.40 5.33
CA LEU A 33 10.94 1.15 5.83
C LEU A 33 9.73 0.21 6.06
N GLY A 34 9.86 -1.04 5.64
CA GLY A 34 8.82 -2.05 5.85
C GLY A 34 9.26 -3.44 5.38
N GLU A 35 8.34 -4.40 5.40
CA GLU A 35 8.58 -5.71 4.82
C GLU A 35 8.17 -5.73 3.34
N ALA A 36 9.08 -6.17 2.45
CA ALA A 36 8.77 -6.31 1.04
C ALA A 36 7.89 -7.53 0.79
N VAL A 37 6.72 -7.28 0.21
CA VAL A 37 5.76 -8.29 -0.25
C VAL A 37 5.40 -8.01 -1.71
N PHE A 38 4.69 -8.94 -2.36
CA PHE A 38 4.20 -8.70 -3.71
C PHE A 38 2.71 -9.02 -3.85
N SER A 39 2.04 -8.28 -4.73
CA SER A 39 0.64 -8.54 -5.11
C SER A 39 0.54 -8.90 -6.58
N THR A 40 -0.14 -10.02 -6.85
CA THR A 40 -0.42 -10.51 -8.21
C THR A 40 -1.69 -9.92 -8.82
N GLY A 41 -2.37 -9.02 -8.09
CA GLY A 41 -3.53 -8.30 -8.61
C GLY A 41 -3.15 -7.50 -9.86
N MET A 42 -3.86 -7.75 -10.96
CA MET A 42 -3.70 -6.96 -12.20
C MET A 42 -4.58 -5.71 -12.23
N SER A 43 -5.54 -5.65 -11.33
CA SER A 43 -6.46 -4.54 -11.10
C SER A 43 -6.63 -4.34 -9.60
N GLY A 44 -7.29 -3.27 -9.21
CA GLY A 44 -7.62 -3.03 -7.81
C GLY A 44 -6.41 -2.62 -6.96
N TYR A 45 -5.50 -1.84 -7.54
CA TYR A 45 -4.33 -1.34 -6.81
C TYR A 45 -4.73 -0.39 -5.68
N GLN A 46 -5.83 0.35 -5.83
CA GLN A 46 -6.33 1.26 -4.79
C GLN A 46 -6.85 0.46 -3.58
N GLU A 47 -7.60 -0.60 -3.83
CA GLU A 47 -8.11 -1.54 -2.84
C GLU A 47 -6.95 -2.24 -2.12
N THR A 48 -5.88 -2.56 -2.85
CA THR A 48 -4.64 -3.11 -2.25
C THR A 48 -3.95 -2.08 -1.36
N LEU A 49 -3.79 -0.84 -1.82
CA LEU A 49 -3.11 0.23 -1.08
C LEU A 49 -3.86 0.64 0.18
N THR A 50 -5.19 0.54 0.17
CA THR A 50 -6.08 0.93 1.28
C THR A 50 -6.49 -0.23 2.18
N ASP A 51 -5.93 -1.42 1.97
CA ASP A 51 -6.20 -2.60 2.80
C ASP A 51 -5.29 -2.60 4.05
N PRO A 52 -5.86 -2.57 5.28
CA PRO A 52 -5.09 -2.52 6.53
C PRO A 52 -4.12 -3.68 6.72
N SER A 53 -4.33 -4.82 6.05
CA SER A 53 -3.43 -5.97 6.14
C SER A 53 -2.02 -5.70 5.59
N TYR A 54 -1.85 -4.68 4.76
CA TYR A 54 -0.54 -4.25 4.26
C TYR A 54 0.16 -3.20 5.14
N HIS A 55 -0.36 -2.93 6.34
CA HIS A 55 0.31 -2.03 7.28
C HIS A 55 1.77 -2.46 7.52
N ARG A 56 2.69 -1.49 7.44
CA ARG A 56 4.16 -1.69 7.51
C ARG A 56 4.77 -2.54 6.38
N GLN A 57 4.03 -2.80 5.30
CA GLN A 57 4.55 -3.54 4.14
C GLN A 57 4.82 -2.62 2.95
N ILE A 58 5.91 -2.90 2.22
CA ILE A 58 6.23 -2.30 0.93
C ILE A 58 5.71 -3.26 -0.14
N VAL A 59 4.66 -2.84 -0.85
CA VAL A 59 4.01 -3.71 -1.85
C VAL A 59 4.68 -3.54 -3.20
N VAL A 60 5.10 -4.65 -3.78
CA VAL A 60 5.63 -4.74 -5.16
C VAL A 60 4.52 -5.22 -6.08
N ALA A 61 4.11 -4.38 -7.02
CA ALA A 61 3.10 -4.76 -8.01
C ALA A 61 3.72 -5.68 -9.07
N THR A 62 3.12 -6.86 -9.29
CA THR A 62 3.55 -7.71 -10.42
C THR A 62 3.03 -7.21 -11.76
N ALA A 63 1.86 -6.56 -11.77
CA ALA A 63 1.31 -5.99 -12.98
C ALA A 63 2.18 -4.81 -13.44
N PRO A 64 2.58 -4.78 -14.73
CA PRO A 64 3.58 -3.84 -15.18
C PRO A 64 3.06 -2.40 -15.20
N GLN A 65 1.83 -2.21 -15.66
CA GLN A 65 1.18 -0.90 -15.77
C GLN A 65 0.26 -0.65 -14.59
N ILE A 66 0.57 0.39 -13.81
CA ILE A 66 -0.14 0.73 -12.58
C ILE A 66 -0.55 2.20 -12.60
N GLY A 67 -1.74 2.53 -12.08
CA GLY A 67 -2.26 3.90 -12.05
C GLY A 67 -3.09 4.29 -13.29
N ASN A 68 -3.34 3.36 -14.21
CA ASN A 68 -4.12 3.59 -15.43
C ASN A 68 -5.55 4.06 -15.17
N THR A 69 -6.18 3.61 -14.09
CA THR A 69 -7.53 4.04 -13.69
C THR A 69 -7.56 5.26 -12.76
N GLY A 70 -6.40 5.87 -12.47
CA GLY A 70 -6.30 7.01 -11.56
C GLY A 70 -6.58 6.65 -10.10
N TRP A 71 -7.16 7.59 -9.37
CA TRP A 71 -7.68 7.43 -8.01
C TRP A 71 -9.10 7.98 -7.93
N ASN A 72 -9.91 7.45 -7.02
CA ASN A 72 -11.23 8.00 -6.68
C ASN A 72 -11.51 7.84 -5.18
N HIS A 73 -12.56 8.47 -4.65
CA HIS A 73 -12.88 8.40 -3.21
C HIS A 73 -13.95 7.36 -2.87
N GLU A 74 -14.36 6.52 -3.83
CA GLU A 74 -15.40 5.50 -3.68
C GLU A 74 -14.82 4.08 -3.48
N ASP A 75 -13.61 3.81 -3.99
CA ASP A 75 -12.97 2.49 -4.01
C ASP A 75 -12.04 2.22 -2.82
N ALA A 76 -12.11 3.04 -1.77
CA ALA A 76 -11.32 2.83 -0.56
C ALA A 76 -11.81 1.61 0.25
N GLU A 77 -10.91 0.70 0.61
CA GLU A 77 -11.23 -0.47 1.44
C GLU A 77 -11.13 -0.18 2.94
N SER A 78 -10.66 1.00 3.34
CA SER A 78 -10.59 1.42 4.74
C SER A 78 -11.25 2.78 4.98
N ARG A 79 -11.63 3.00 6.24
CA ARG A 79 -12.23 4.26 6.67
C ARG A 79 -11.24 5.42 6.44
N GLY A 80 -11.76 6.51 5.90
CA GLY A 80 -11.01 7.75 5.69
C GLY A 80 -10.11 7.76 4.46
N ASP A 81 -10.27 6.80 3.52
CA ASP A 81 -9.48 6.74 2.27
C ASP A 81 -7.96 6.66 2.54
N ARG A 82 -7.58 6.05 3.68
CA ARG A 82 -6.19 5.97 4.12
C ARG A 82 -5.43 4.87 3.37
N ILE A 83 -4.26 5.21 2.86
CA ILE A 83 -3.29 4.22 2.37
C ILE A 83 -2.56 3.61 3.58
N TRP A 84 -2.55 2.27 3.64
CA TRP A 84 -1.94 1.50 4.73
C TRP A 84 -0.56 0.96 4.41
N VAL A 85 -0.22 0.79 3.13
CA VAL A 85 1.13 0.33 2.75
C VAL A 85 2.19 1.32 3.26
N ALA A 86 3.33 0.80 3.69
CA ALA A 86 4.49 1.64 4.03
C ALA A 86 5.12 2.26 2.78
N GLY A 87 5.06 1.56 1.65
CA GLY A 87 5.59 2.03 0.37
C GLY A 87 5.11 1.20 -0.81
N TYR A 88 5.42 1.65 -2.02
CA TYR A 88 4.92 1.02 -3.23
C TYR A 88 5.96 0.97 -4.36
N ALA A 89 6.09 -0.18 -5.00
CA ALA A 89 7.08 -0.43 -6.04
C ALA A 89 6.42 -0.92 -7.33
N VAL A 90 6.64 -0.20 -8.43
CA VAL A 90 5.99 -0.44 -9.72
C VAL A 90 6.99 -0.48 -10.88
N ARG A 91 6.60 -1.13 -11.97
CA ARG A 91 7.41 -1.20 -13.19
C ARG A 91 7.22 0.04 -14.06
N ASP A 92 5.99 0.30 -14.48
CA ASP A 92 5.63 1.34 -15.45
C ASP A 92 4.40 2.11 -14.93
N PRO A 93 4.59 3.20 -14.16
CA PRO A 93 3.48 4.01 -13.69
C PRO A 93 2.81 4.69 -14.89
N SER A 94 1.47 4.66 -14.94
CA SER A 94 0.73 5.27 -16.02
C SER A 94 0.96 6.78 -16.03
N PRO A 95 1.39 7.38 -17.18
CA PRO A 95 1.63 8.82 -17.25
C PRO A 95 0.35 9.65 -17.18
N ARG A 96 -0.81 9.02 -17.38
CA ARG A 96 -2.14 9.62 -17.29
C ARG A 96 -3.15 8.62 -16.73
N ALA A 97 -4.10 9.11 -15.96
CA ALA A 97 -5.30 8.36 -15.62
C ALA A 97 -6.32 8.43 -16.77
N SER A 98 -6.97 7.32 -17.10
CA SER A 98 -8.04 7.25 -18.09
C SER A 98 -9.17 6.35 -17.60
N ASN A 99 -10.03 6.93 -16.76
CA ASN A 99 -11.23 6.28 -16.27
C ASN A 99 -12.27 7.36 -15.94
N TRP A 100 -13.55 7.10 -16.25
CA TRP A 100 -14.63 8.07 -15.99
C TRP A 100 -14.85 8.35 -14.50
N ARG A 101 -14.42 7.43 -13.62
CA ARG A 101 -14.49 7.56 -12.16
C ARG A 101 -13.29 8.30 -11.57
N ALA A 102 -12.22 8.51 -12.34
CA ALA A 102 -10.99 9.09 -11.82
C ALA A 102 -11.18 10.55 -11.42
N THR A 103 -10.86 10.88 -10.17
CA THR A 103 -10.82 12.26 -9.65
C THR A 103 -9.39 12.82 -9.58
N GLY A 104 -8.38 11.95 -9.69
CA GLY A 104 -6.96 12.31 -9.67
C GLY A 104 -6.06 11.19 -10.18
N THR A 105 -4.74 11.37 -10.05
CA THR A 105 -3.76 10.33 -10.37
C THR A 105 -3.33 9.58 -9.12
N LEU A 106 -2.87 8.33 -9.29
CA LEU A 106 -2.30 7.55 -8.20
C LEU A 106 -1.03 8.23 -7.62
N GLU A 107 -0.22 8.87 -8.45
CA GLU A 107 1.00 9.52 -7.96
C GLU A 107 0.69 10.72 -7.05
N ASP A 108 -0.31 11.52 -7.41
CA ASP A 108 -0.75 12.65 -6.59
C ASP A 108 -1.31 12.19 -5.25
N GLU A 109 -2.01 11.05 -5.25
CA GLU A 109 -2.49 10.41 -4.03
C GLU A 109 -1.35 9.99 -3.11
N LEU A 110 -0.37 9.26 -3.65
CA LEU A 110 0.81 8.82 -2.90
C LEU A 110 1.56 10.03 -2.31
N ARG A 111 1.70 11.13 -3.06
CA ARG A 111 2.27 12.38 -2.56
C ARG A 111 1.44 13.00 -1.45
N ARG A 112 0.11 13.07 -1.63
CA ARG A 112 -0.80 13.68 -0.64
C ARG A 112 -0.71 12.96 0.71
N GLN A 113 -0.68 11.63 0.70
CA GLN A 113 -0.61 10.81 1.91
C GLN A 113 0.82 10.51 2.37
N ARG A 114 1.83 11.10 1.72
CA ARG A 114 3.26 10.94 2.04
C ARG A 114 3.77 9.49 1.94
N ILE A 115 3.24 8.74 0.99
CA ILE A 115 3.67 7.37 0.70
C ILE A 115 4.86 7.42 -0.25
N VAL A 116 5.99 6.89 0.20
CA VAL A 116 7.22 6.80 -0.58
C VAL A 116 7.17 5.58 -1.48
N GLY A 117 7.47 5.76 -2.76
CA GLY A 117 7.46 4.70 -3.75
C GLY A 117 8.60 4.80 -4.76
N ILE A 118 8.68 3.78 -5.60
CA ILE A 118 9.70 3.63 -6.64
C ILE A 118 9.07 3.09 -7.93
N ALA A 119 9.45 3.67 -9.05
CA ALA A 119 9.04 3.26 -10.39
C ALA A 119 10.24 2.81 -11.24
N GLY A 120 9.98 2.13 -12.36
CA GLY A 120 11.01 1.79 -13.35
C GLY A 120 11.87 0.57 -13.01
N ILE A 121 11.64 -0.08 -11.87
CA ILE A 121 12.42 -1.26 -11.46
C ILE A 121 11.98 -2.52 -12.20
N ASP A 122 12.83 -3.55 -12.24
CA ASP A 122 12.42 -4.88 -12.66
C ASP A 122 11.63 -5.57 -11.54
N THR A 123 10.33 -5.28 -11.46
CA THR A 123 9.44 -5.90 -10.45
C THR A 123 9.40 -7.42 -10.58
N ARG A 124 9.64 -7.99 -11.77
CA ARG A 124 9.71 -9.44 -11.94
C ARG A 124 10.94 -10.03 -11.26
N ALA A 125 12.10 -9.38 -11.34
CA ALA A 125 13.29 -9.78 -10.60
C ALA A 125 13.08 -9.72 -9.09
N VAL A 126 12.45 -8.65 -8.59
CA VAL A 126 12.08 -8.50 -7.17
C VAL A 126 11.15 -9.63 -6.72
N VAL A 127 10.06 -9.85 -7.45
CA VAL A 127 9.03 -10.86 -7.13
C VAL A 127 9.61 -12.27 -7.14
N ARG A 128 10.44 -12.62 -8.13
CA ARG A 128 11.11 -13.93 -8.17
C ARG A 128 11.97 -14.14 -6.93
N HIS A 129 12.69 -13.10 -6.53
CA HIS A 129 13.53 -13.15 -5.34
C HIS A 129 12.71 -13.35 -4.06
N LEU A 130 11.67 -12.55 -3.85
CA LEU A 130 10.75 -12.69 -2.71
C LEU A 130 10.06 -14.05 -2.70
N ARG A 131 9.68 -14.59 -3.85
CA ARG A 131 9.08 -15.92 -3.96
C ARG A 131 10.03 -17.03 -3.53
N ASP A 132 11.31 -16.92 -3.88
CA ASP A 132 12.31 -17.95 -3.61
C ASP A 132 12.90 -17.82 -2.18
N ARG A 133 12.82 -16.65 -1.55
CA ARG A 133 13.46 -16.35 -0.24
C ARG A 133 12.49 -16.00 0.90
N GLY A 134 11.22 -15.78 0.59
CA GLY A 134 10.24 -15.24 1.53
C GLY A 134 10.19 -13.71 1.53
N SER A 135 9.20 -13.18 2.23
CA SER A 135 9.15 -11.75 2.57
C SER A 135 10.31 -11.39 3.48
N MET A 136 10.78 -10.15 3.39
CA MET A 136 11.99 -9.71 4.06
C MET A 136 11.99 -8.20 4.29
N LYS A 137 12.79 -7.71 5.24
CA LYS A 137 12.89 -6.26 5.47
C LYS A 137 13.40 -5.57 4.22
N ALA A 138 12.85 -4.40 3.96
CA ALA A 138 13.19 -3.57 2.82
C ALA A 138 13.04 -2.08 3.17
N GLY A 139 13.59 -1.24 2.29
CA GLY A 139 13.41 0.20 2.35
C GLY A 139 13.40 0.82 0.96
N VAL A 140 12.64 1.90 0.81
CA VAL A 140 12.68 2.75 -0.39
C VAL A 140 13.29 4.10 -0.01
N PHE A 141 14.28 4.55 -0.76
CA PHE A 141 15.05 5.75 -0.49
C PHE A 141 15.15 6.62 -1.73
N SER A 142 14.90 7.92 -1.60
CA SER A 142 15.01 8.91 -2.67
C SER A 142 15.39 10.29 -2.14
N GLY A 143 15.79 11.20 -3.04
CA GLY A 143 16.22 12.54 -2.67
C GLY A 143 17.33 12.55 -1.61
N ALA A 144 17.14 13.35 -0.55
CA ALA A 144 18.12 13.49 0.54
C ALA A 144 18.28 12.22 1.41
N ALA A 145 17.39 11.23 1.27
CA ALA A 145 17.50 9.95 1.98
C ALA A 145 18.47 8.97 1.30
N LEU A 146 18.89 9.24 0.06
CA LEU A 146 19.90 8.44 -0.62
C LEU A 146 21.23 8.50 0.14
N ALA A 147 21.91 7.36 0.20
CA ALA A 147 23.22 7.20 0.82
C ALA A 147 23.99 6.06 0.11
N ASP A 148 25.17 5.73 0.61
CA ASP A 148 25.91 4.56 0.17
C ASP A 148 25.16 3.25 0.51
N ALA A 149 25.46 2.19 -0.24
CA ALA A 149 24.77 0.91 -0.13
C ALA A 149 24.82 0.31 1.29
N ASP A 150 25.94 0.48 1.99
CA ASP A 150 26.14 -0.09 3.33
C ASP A 150 25.29 0.66 4.38
N GLU A 151 25.20 1.98 4.27
CA GLU A 151 24.30 2.81 5.07
C GLU A 151 22.84 2.42 4.86
N LEU A 152 22.38 2.33 3.60
CA LEU A 152 20.99 1.97 3.30
C LEU A 152 20.65 0.57 3.83
N LEU A 153 21.54 -0.40 3.61
CA LEU A 153 21.36 -1.76 4.10
C LEU A 153 21.32 -1.82 5.63
N ARG A 154 22.11 -0.99 6.31
CA ARG A 154 22.09 -0.91 7.78
C ARG A 154 20.76 -0.40 8.30
N ARG A 155 20.19 0.65 7.68
CA ARG A 155 18.85 1.17 8.00
C ARG A 155 17.77 0.11 7.76
N VAL A 156 17.87 -0.63 6.66
CA VAL A 156 16.94 -1.73 6.38
C VAL A 156 17.01 -2.82 7.45
N ARG A 157 18.22 -3.20 7.90
CA ARG A 157 18.40 -4.26 8.89
C ARG A 157 18.02 -3.85 10.32
N SER A 158 18.15 -2.58 10.67
CA SER A 158 17.84 -2.05 12.00
C SER A 158 16.34 -1.95 12.28
N GLN A 159 15.48 -2.15 11.29
CA GLN A 159 14.03 -2.16 11.45
C GLN A 159 13.58 -3.20 12.49
N PRO A 160 12.57 -2.91 13.32
CA PRO A 160 11.91 -3.92 14.14
C PRO A 160 11.32 -5.03 13.28
N SER A 161 11.38 -6.27 13.76
CA SER A 161 10.71 -7.40 13.11
C SER A 161 9.19 -7.19 13.08
N MET A 162 8.54 -7.58 11.99
CA MET A 162 7.08 -7.71 11.94
C MET A 162 6.61 -9.00 12.63
N LEU A 163 7.44 -10.06 12.62
CA LEU A 163 7.13 -11.30 13.32
C LEU A 163 7.03 -11.01 14.83
N GLY A 164 5.84 -11.25 15.39
CA GLY A 164 5.53 -11.02 16.80
C GLY A 164 5.12 -9.59 17.15
N ALA A 165 4.97 -8.69 16.18
CA ALA A 165 4.43 -7.35 16.41
C ALA A 165 2.89 -7.37 16.49
N ASP A 166 2.32 -6.54 17.36
CA ASP A 166 0.87 -6.32 17.42
C ASP A 166 0.45 -5.30 16.37
N LEU A 167 0.28 -5.77 15.13
CA LEU A 167 -0.17 -4.92 14.02
C LEU A 167 -1.68 -4.68 14.07
N ALA A 168 -2.45 -5.58 14.70
CA ALA A 168 -3.89 -5.48 14.78
C ALA A 168 -4.32 -4.27 15.64
N GLY A 169 -3.64 -4.05 16.76
CA GLY A 169 -3.84 -2.87 17.60
C GLY A 169 -3.54 -1.55 16.87
N GLU A 170 -2.56 -1.54 15.95
CA GLU A 170 -2.19 -0.34 15.17
C GLU A 170 -3.19 0.04 14.07
N VAL A 171 -4.02 -0.91 13.64
CA VAL A 171 -4.98 -0.72 12.52
C VAL A 171 -6.45 -0.75 12.95
N SER A 172 -6.73 -1.16 14.19
CA SER A 172 -8.08 -1.23 14.77
C SER A 172 -8.76 0.13 14.83
N THR A 173 -10.09 0.14 14.71
CA THR A 173 -10.90 1.30 15.07
C THR A 173 -10.71 1.69 16.53
N SER A 174 -10.81 3.00 16.82
CA SER A 174 -10.71 3.56 18.16
C SER A 174 -12.02 3.49 18.96
N GLU A 175 -13.16 3.42 18.27
CA GLU A 175 -14.48 3.47 18.88
C GLU A 175 -15.38 2.40 18.29
N THR A 176 -16.27 1.87 19.11
CA THR A 176 -17.32 0.97 18.65
C THR A 176 -18.23 1.72 17.69
N TYR A 177 -18.56 1.08 16.57
CA TYR A 177 -19.53 1.64 15.63
C TYR A 177 -20.50 0.58 15.12
N LEU A 178 -21.62 1.05 14.60
CA LEU A 178 -22.71 0.23 14.10
C LEU A 178 -22.84 0.38 12.59
N VAL A 179 -22.97 -0.75 11.89
CA VAL A 179 -23.38 -0.80 10.50
C VAL A 179 -24.77 -1.44 10.44
N GLU A 180 -25.75 -0.64 10.04
CA GLU A 180 -27.14 -1.07 9.90
C GLU A 180 -27.36 -1.83 8.58
N PRO A 181 -28.32 -2.76 8.51
CA PRO A 181 -28.66 -3.47 7.30
C PRO A 181 -29.31 -2.58 6.25
N GLU A 182 -29.03 -2.88 4.98
CA GLU A 182 -29.76 -2.34 3.83
C GLU A 182 -30.96 -3.26 3.56
N GLY A 183 -32.10 -2.96 4.18
CA GLY A 183 -33.33 -3.75 4.05
C GLY A 183 -33.74 -4.46 5.35
N PRO A 184 -34.55 -5.54 5.28
CA PRO A 184 -35.07 -6.17 6.49
C PRO A 184 -33.94 -6.75 7.33
N HIS A 185 -33.96 -6.42 8.62
CA HIS A 185 -33.04 -6.97 9.60
C HIS A 185 -33.29 -8.48 9.77
N ARG A 186 -32.23 -9.28 9.64
CA ARG A 186 -32.25 -10.74 9.72
C ARG A 186 -31.40 -11.27 10.86
N PHE A 187 -30.20 -10.72 11.04
CA PHE A 187 -29.23 -11.18 12.04
C PHE A 187 -28.46 -10.01 12.62
N THR A 188 -27.87 -10.23 13.80
CA THR A 188 -26.93 -9.29 14.43
C THR A 188 -25.62 -10.02 14.68
N VAL A 189 -24.50 -9.41 14.30
CA VAL A 189 -23.15 -9.94 14.53
C VAL A 189 -22.29 -8.89 15.23
N VAL A 190 -21.30 -9.40 15.97
CA VAL A 190 -20.21 -8.61 16.53
C VAL A 190 -18.96 -8.94 15.73
N ALA A 191 -18.29 -7.91 15.19
CA ALA A 191 -17.03 -8.03 14.48
C ALA A 191 -15.93 -7.35 15.30
N LEU A 192 -14.92 -8.11 15.70
CA LEU A 192 -13.72 -7.54 16.31
C LEU A 192 -12.84 -6.97 15.20
N ASP A 193 -12.50 -5.69 15.28
CA ASP A 193 -11.69 -5.00 14.28
C ASP A 193 -10.20 -5.29 14.48
N LEU A 194 -9.70 -6.25 13.70
CA LEU A 194 -8.27 -6.57 13.61
C LEU A 194 -7.65 -6.00 12.32
N GLY A 195 -8.22 -4.92 11.77
CA GLY A 195 -7.95 -4.42 10.42
C GLY A 195 -9.02 -4.85 9.42
N ILE A 196 -10.29 -4.79 9.83
CA ILE A 196 -11.41 -5.23 8.98
C ILE A 196 -11.58 -4.27 7.80
N LYS A 197 -11.63 -4.84 6.59
CA LYS A 197 -11.94 -4.09 5.37
C LYS A 197 -13.40 -3.64 5.37
N THR A 198 -13.63 -2.40 4.96
CA THR A 198 -14.94 -1.72 4.93
C THR A 198 -15.97 -2.47 4.09
N ASN A 199 -15.53 -3.19 3.06
CA ASN A 199 -16.42 -3.96 2.22
C ASN A 199 -17.05 -5.17 2.95
N THR A 200 -16.43 -5.69 4.02
CA THR A 200 -16.99 -6.79 4.83
C THR A 200 -18.29 -6.41 5.53
N PRO A 201 -18.33 -5.38 6.40
CA PRO A 201 -19.58 -4.95 7.02
C PRO A 201 -20.57 -4.38 6.00
N ARG A 202 -20.12 -3.78 4.89
CA ARG A 202 -21.01 -3.39 3.78
C ARG A 202 -21.73 -4.60 3.18
N ASN A 203 -21.02 -5.69 2.93
CA ASN A 203 -21.61 -6.93 2.43
C ASN A 203 -22.58 -7.57 3.43
N PHE A 204 -22.31 -7.46 4.74
CA PHE A 204 -23.25 -7.87 5.78
C PHE A 204 -24.52 -7.02 5.76
N ALA A 205 -24.38 -5.70 5.64
CA ALA A 205 -25.52 -4.79 5.56
C ALA A 205 -26.46 -5.16 4.40
N LEU A 206 -25.92 -5.38 3.19
CA LEU A 206 -26.67 -5.82 2.00
C LEU A 206 -27.43 -7.14 2.17
N ARG A 207 -27.06 -7.95 3.17
CA ARG A 207 -27.67 -9.26 3.45
C ARG A 207 -28.63 -9.22 4.63
N GLY A 208 -28.96 -8.03 5.15
CA GLY A 208 -29.84 -7.86 6.30
C GLY A 208 -29.14 -8.07 7.65
N ILE A 209 -27.81 -8.01 7.70
CA ILE A 209 -27.03 -8.26 8.92
C ILE A 209 -26.59 -6.94 9.54
N ARG A 210 -27.04 -6.68 10.77
CA ARG A 210 -26.53 -5.58 11.60
C ARG A 210 -25.18 -5.99 12.17
N THR A 211 -24.18 -5.11 12.06
CA THR A 211 -22.81 -5.40 12.51
C THR A 211 -22.34 -4.37 13.53
N HIS A 212 -22.08 -4.82 14.75
CA HIS A 212 -21.36 -4.04 15.76
C HIS A 212 -19.87 -4.28 15.58
N VAL A 213 -19.12 -3.25 15.18
CA VAL A 213 -17.67 -3.34 15.05
C VAL A 213 -17.03 -2.81 16.32
N LEU A 214 -16.24 -3.65 16.98
CA LEU A 214 -15.57 -3.35 18.25
C LEU A 214 -14.06 -3.18 18.04
N PRO A 215 -13.38 -2.29 18.79
CA PRO A 215 -11.93 -2.23 18.84
C PRO A 215 -11.30 -3.57 19.27
N SER A 216 -10.07 -3.83 18.81
CA SER A 216 -9.27 -5.00 19.19
C SER A 216 -8.89 -5.04 20.69
N SER A 217 -8.85 -3.88 21.34
CA SER A 217 -8.51 -3.70 22.77
C SER A 217 -9.18 -2.47 23.35
#